data_AF-A0A847MTR4-F1
#
_entry.id   AF-A0A847MTR4-F1
#
_cell.length_a   1.000
_cell.length_b   1.000
_cell.length_c   1.000
_cell.angle_alpha   90.00
_cell.angle_beta   90.00
_cell.angle_gamma   90.00
#
_symmetry.space_group_name_H-M   'P 1'
#
loop_
_entity.id
_entity.type
_entity.pdbx_description
1 polymer ?
#
loop_
_entity_poly.entity_id
_entity_poly.type
_entity_poly.pdbx_seq_one_letter_code
_entity_poly.pdbx_strand_id
1 'polypeptide(L)'
;AAAASLPAASGFREDSRYADPAAAVRSAFLTIPLSVAVPEELLFRSVLDALLRRHLGDVGTTVVQAAAFGLWHALGAASLSHDNAGVAKAVGSVADGRGRTVTTVAGVVLATALAGLGFAVLRRRTDSVLPGIAVHWALNAAAALAGGIPRRRRASRATTW
;
A
#
# COMPACT_ATOMS: atom_id res chain seq x y z
N ALA A 1 -12.00 5.70 -15.56
CA ALA A 1 -11.37 7.02 -15.84
C ALA A 1 -11.39 7.94 -14.62
N ALA A 2 -12.53 8.14 -13.93
CA ALA A 2 -12.66 9.03 -12.77
C ALA A 2 -11.87 8.60 -11.51
N ALA A 3 -11.66 7.30 -11.29
CA ALA A 3 -10.83 6.80 -10.17
C ALA A 3 -9.34 7.16 -10.33
N ALA A 4 -8.88 7.40 -11.57
CA ALA A 4 -7.48 7.64 -11.89
C ALA A 4 -7.06 9.12 -11.77
N SER A 5 -7.99 10.01 -11.42
CA SER A 5 -7.79 11.45 -11.20
C SER A 5 -7.81 11.84 -9.72
N LEU A 6 -7.98 10.89 -8.80
CA LEU A 6 -7.84 11.14 -7.37
C LEU A 6 -6.36 11.41 -7.04
N PRO A 7 -6.04 12.36 -6.13
CA PRO A 7 -4.66 12.60 -5.69
C PRO A 7 -3.95 11.33 -5.18
N ALA A 8 -4.71 10.42 -4.56
CA ALA A 8 -4.23 9.10 -4.15
C ALA A 8 -3.78 8.24 -5.36
N ALA A 9 -4.42 8.38 -6.52
CA ALA A 9 -4.07 7.65 -7.74
C ALA A 9 -2.78 8.16 -8.39
N SER A 10 -2.42 9.45 -8.23
CA SER A 10 -1.20 9.98 -8.86
C SER A 10 0.08 9.38 -8.30
N GLY A 11 0.12 9.02 -7.01
CA GLY A 11 1.26 8.35 -6.40
C GLY A 11 1.53 6.97 -7.03
N PHE A 12 0.48 6.22 -7.33
CA PHE A 12 0.60 4.91 -7.99
C PHE A 12 1.02 5.02 -9.47
N ARG A 13 0.70 6.13 -10.14
CA ARG A 13 1.09 6.35 -11.55
C ARG A 13 2.52 6.84 -11.73
N GLU A 14 3.14 7.35 -10.67
CA GLU A 14 4.56 7.72 -10.67
C GLU A 14 5.45 6.59 -10.13
N ASP A 15 4.88 5.40 -9.87
CA ASP A 15 5.63 4.23 -9.45
C ASP A 15 6.23 3.52 -10.67
N SER A 16 7.55 3.55 -10.79
CA SER A 16 8.29 2.96 -11.91
C SER A 16 8.11 1.44 -12.01
N ARG A 17 7.75 0.75 -10.92
CA ARG A 17 7.49 -0.69 -10.88
C ARG A 17 6.32 -1.10 -11.79
N TYR A 18 5.40 -0.19 -12.07
CA TYR A 18 4.19 -0.46 -12.83
C TYR A 18 4.11 0.32 -14.15
N ALA A 19 5.19 0.98 -14.58
CA ALA A 19 5.17 1.84 -15.77
C ALA A 19 4.89 1.09 -17.10
N ASP A 20 5.15 -0.21 -17.13
CA ASP A 20 4.82 -1.11 -18.24
C ASP A 20 3.50 -1.88 -17.94
N PRO A 21 2.50 -1.85 -18.84
CA PRO A 21 1.25 -2.59 -18.66
C PRO A 21 1.45 -4.09 -18.40
N ALA A 22 2.43 -4.73 -19.06
CA ALA A 22 2.70 -6.15 -18.86
C ALA A 22 3.29 -6.44 -17.47
N ALA A 23 4.20 -5.59 -17.00
CA ALA A 23 4.71 -5.63 -15.63
C ALA A 23 3.61 -5.38 -14.58
N ALA A 24 2.68 -4.46 -14.84
CA ALA A 24 1.55 -4.19 -13.96
C ALA A 24 0.60 -5.39 -13.83
N VAL A 25 0.24 -6.03 -14.95
CA VAL A 25 -0.59 -7.25 -14.97
C VAL A 25 0.13 -8.41 -14.26
N ARG A 26 1.41 -8.63 -14.56
CA ARG A 26 2.22 -9.67 -13.91
C ARG A 26 2.29 -9.45 -12.40
N SER A 27 2.49 -8.21 -11.97
CA SER A 27 2.50 -7.86 -10.55
C SER A 27 1.14 -8.11 -9.92
N ALA A 28 0.06 -7.64 -10.55
CA ALA A 28 -1.30 -7.77 -10.04
C ALA A 28 -1.73 -9.23 -9.83
N PHE A 29 -1.36 -10.14 -10.73
CA PHE A 29 -1.87 -11.52 -10.72
C PHE A 29 -0.87 -12.58 -10.24
N LEU A 30 0.44 -12.29 -10.25
CA LEU A 30 1.46 -13.25 -9.83
C LEU A 30 2.21 -12.74 -8.60
N THR A 31 2.87 -11.59 -8.70
CA THR A 31 3.77 -11.13 -7.64
C THR A 31 3.02 -10.73 -6.37
N ILE A 32 1.97 -9.91 -6.48
CA ILE A 32 1.20 -9.42 -5.33
C ILE A 32 0.57 -10.57 -4.54
N PRO A 33 -0.20 -11.50 -5.14
CA PRO A 33 -0.81 -12.57 -4.35
C PRO A 33 0.24 -13.48 -3.69
N LEU A 34 1.30 -13.84 -4.43
CA LEU A 34 2.28 -14.83 -3.96
C LEU A 34 3.33 -14.28 -2.99
N SER A 35 3.74 -13.03 -3.16
CA SER A 35 4.84 -12.44 -2.40
C SER A 35 4.40 -11.38 -1.39
N VAL A 36 3.15 -10.90 -1.47
CA VAL A 36 2.63 -9.84 -0.59
C VAL A 36 1.40 -10.34 0.18
N ALA A 37 0.25 -10.50 -0.49
CA ALA A 37 -1.02 -10.70 0.19
C ALA A 37 -1.07 -12.02 0.99
N VAL A 38 -0.72 -13.16 0.38
CA VAL A 38 -0.75 -14.45 1.09
C VAL A 38 0.27 -14.49 2.23
N PRO A 39 1.57 -14.18 2.02
CA PRO A 39 2.54 -14.23 3.11
C PRO A 39 2.22 -13.27 4.26
N GLU A 40 1.83 -12.03 3.96
CA GLU A 40 1.55 -11.04 4.99
C GLU A 40 0.30 -11.41 5.81
N GLU A 41 -0.80 -11.81 5.16
CA GLU A 41 -1.99 -12.20 5.90
C GLU A 41 -1.75 -13.44 6.77
N LEU A 42 -0.97 -14.43 6.29
CA LEU A 42 -0.60 -15.58 7.11
C LEU A 42 0.32 -15.18 8.28
N LEU A 43 1.34 -14.36 8.03
CA LEU A 43 2.26 -13.92 9.08
C LEU A 43 1.52 -13.14 10.17
N PHE A 44 0.73 -12.13 9.78
CA PHE A 44 0.10 -11.24 10.74
C PHE A 44 -1.21 -11.78 11.28
N ARG A 45 -2.11 -12.28 10.42
CA ARG A 45 -3.47 -12.72 10.83
C ARG A 45 -3.57 -14.17 11.25
N SER A 46 -2.52 -14.97 11.06
CA SER A 46 -2.46 -16.34 11.57
C SER A 46 -1.36 -16.50 12.62
N VAL A 47 -0.08 -16.39 12.24
CA VAL A 47 1.04 -16.70 13.15
C VAL A 47 1.12 -15.71 14.31
N LEU A 48 1.25 -14.41 14.02
CA LEU A 48 1.38 -13.39 15.05
C LEU A 48 0.11 -13.26 15.91
N ASP A 49 -1.08 -13.28 15.29
CA ASP A 49 -2.36 -13.28 16.01
C ASP A 49 -2.44 -14.44 17.02
N ALA A 50 -2.09 -15.67 16.60
CA ALA A 50 -2.11 -16.85 17.46
C ALA A 50 -1.09 -16.76 18.61
N LEU A 51 0.09 -16.18 18.38
CA LEU A 51 1.10 -15.96 19.43
C LEU A 51 0.64 -14.92 20.45
N LEU A 52 0.10 -13.79 19.98
CA LEU A 52 -0.35 -12.70 20.84
C LEU A 52 -1.55 -13.10 21.70
N ARG A 53 -2.47 -13.93 21.18
CA ARG A 53 -3.62 -14.43 21.95
C ARG A 53 -3.25 -15.27 23.18
N ARG A 54 -2.02 -15.80 23.25
CA ARG A 54 -1.54 -16.53 24.43
C ARG A 54 -1.29 -15.63 25.62
N HIS A 55 -1.13 -14.33 25.39
CA HIS A 55 -0.71 -13.36 26.41
C HIS A 55 -1.62 -12.13 26.50
N LEU A 56 -2.42 -11.85 25.47
CA LEU A 56 -3.29 -10.69 25.37
C LEU A 56 -4.74 -11.11 25.13
N GLY A 57 -5.69 -10.30 25.61
CA GLY A 57 -7.09 -10.40 25.20
C GLY A 57 -7.30 -9.91 23.77
N ASP A 58 -8.50 -10.16 23.21
CA ASP A 58 -8.83 -9.89 21.81
C ASP A 58 -8.50 -8.48 21.31
N VAL A 59 -8.81 -7.47 22.13
CA VAL A 59 -8.52 -6.06 21.81
C VAL A 59 -7.02 -5.82 21.76
N GLY A 60 -6.28 -6.31 22.77
CA GLY A 60 -4.82 -6.17 22.84
C GLY A 60 -4.13 -6.86 21.66
N THR A 61 -4.54 -8.10 21.34
CA THR A 61 -4.08 -8.81 20.15
C THR A 61 -4.31 -7.97 18.89
N THR A 62 -5.53 -7.46 18.68
CA THR A 62 -5.89 -6.64 17.51
C THR A 62 -4.97 -5.43 17.35
N VAL A 63 -4.81 -4.67 18.43
CA VAL A 63 -4.05 -3.41 18.42
C VAL A 63 -2.56 -3.68 18.17
N VAL A 64 -1.95 -4.61 18.90
CA VAL A 64 -0.52 -4.91 18.77
C VAL A 64 -0.19 -5.47 17.39
N GLN A 65 -1.01 -6.38 16.88
CA GLN A 65 -0.86 -6.96 15.56
C GLN A 65 -1.03 -5.93 14.43
N ALA A 66 -1.97 -4.98 14.57
CA ALA A 66 -2.15 -3.89 13.62
C ALA A 66 -0.99 -2.88 13.66
N ALA A 67 -0.50 -2.54 14.87
CA ALA A 67 0.67 -1.69 15.03
C ALA A 67 1.93 -2.34 14.43
N ALA A 68 2.15 -3.64 14.65
CA ALA A 68 3.25 -4.39 14.05
C ALA A 68 3.17 -4.40 12.53
N PHE A 69 1.97 -4.59 11.96
CA PHE A 69 1.74 -4.51 10.52
C PHE A 69 2.05 -3.11 9.97
N GLY A 70 1.66 -2.05 10.69
CA GLY A 70 2.02 -0.68 10.34
C GLY A 70 3.53 -0.44 10.33
N LEU A 71 4.21 -0.83 11.40
CA LEU A 71 5.66 -0.65 11.55
C LEU A 71 6.47 -1.46 10.52
N TRP A 72 6.00 -2.64 10.12
CA TRP A 72 6.60 -3.44 9.06
C TRP A 72 6.77 -2.67 7.75
N HIS A 73 5.86 -1.74 7.46
CA HIS A 73 5.87 -0.94 6.23
C HIS A 73 6.78 0.29 6.27
N ALA A 74 7.42 0.59 7.41
CA ALA A 74 8.23 1.79 7.57
C ALA A 74 9.44 1.85 6.61
N LEU A 75 10.11 0.72 6.36
CA LEU A 75 11.27 0.67 5.46
C LEU A 75 10.87 0.99 4.01
N GLY A 76 9.79 0.36 3.51
CA GLY A 76 9.27 0.63 2.17
C GLY A 76 8.78 2.07 2.02
N ALA A 77 8.22 2.65 3.08
CA ALA A 77 7.80 4.05 3.10
C ALA A 77 8.97 5.04 3.02
N ALA A 78 10.12 4.69 3.60
CA ALA A 78 11.34 5.48 3.48
C ALA A 78 11.87 5.48 2.03
N SER A 79 11.91 4.32 1.34
CA SER A 79 12.26 4.30 -0.09
C SER A 79 11.26 5.08 -0.93
N LEU A 80 9.96 4.94 -0.64
CA LEU A 80 8.89 5.65 -1.33
C LEU A 80 9.04 7.19 -1.25
N SER A 81 9.52 7.74 -0.14
CA SER A 81 9.69 9.19 0.02
C SER A 81 10.81 9.78 -0.84
N HIS A 82 11.75 8.95 -1.29
CA HIS A 82 12.87 9.34 -2.16
C HIS A 82 12.55 9.13 -3.63
N ASP A 83 11.90 8.01 -3.97
CA ASP A 83 11.82 7.53 -5.36
C ASP A 83 10.48 7.85 -6.06
N ASN A 84 9.48 8.37 -5.34
CA ASN A 84 8.14 8.62 -5.89
C ASN A 84 7.81 10.12 -6.02
N ALA A 85 7.81 10.62 -7.26
CA ALA A 85 7.49 12.02 -7.58
C ALA A 85 6.06 12.42 -7.20
N GLY A 86 5.11 11.47 -7.22
CA GLY A 86 3.74 11.70 -6.79
C GLY A 86 3.63 11.93 -5.28
N VAL A 87 4.40 11.18 -4.49
CA VAL A 87 4.53 11.39 -3.04
C VAL A 87 5.21 12.72 -2.74
N ALA A 88 6.28 13.08 -3.45
CA ALA A 88 6.92 14.38 -3.31
C ALA A 88 5.94 15.54 -3.56
N LYS A 89 5.06 15.41 -4.57
CA LYS A 89 4.02 16.40 -4.86
C LYS A 89 2.92 16.43 -3.80
N ALA A 90 2.50 15.27 -3.28
CA ALA A 90 1.42 15.14 -2.31
C ALA A 90 1.80 15.64 -0.91
N VAL A 91 3.05 15.38 -0.47
CA VAL A 91 3.60 15.90 0.80
C VAL A 91 3.93 17.40 0.69
N GLY A 92 4.13 17.90 -0.54
CA GLY A 92 4.34 19.32 -0.84
C GLY A 92 5.78 19.78 -0.60
N SER A 93 6.08 21.02 -1.00
CA SER A 93 7.39 21.68 -0.82
C SER A 93 7.68 22.10 0.63
N VAL A 94 6.79 21.77 1.57
CA VAL A 94 6.80 22.26 2.95
C VAL A 94 7.78 21.49 3.84
N ALA A 95 8.26 20.34 3.37
CA ALA A 95 9.20 19.49 4.09
C ALA A 95 10.52 19.35 3.33
N ASP A 96 11.63 19.57 4.03
CA ASP A 96 12.98 19.23 3.57
C ASP A 96 13.12 17.71 3.37
N GLY A 97 14.28 17.26 2.87
CA GLY A 97 14.50 15.83 2.59
C GLY A 97 14.19 14.92 3.79
N ARG A 98 14.55 15.35 5.01
CA ARG A 98 14.28 14.60 6.24
C ARG A 98 12.81 14.68 6.66
N GLY A 99 12.21 15.87 6.66
CA GLY A 99 10.80 16.06 6.98
C GLY A 99 9.89 15.26 6.05
N ARG A 100 10.19 15.21 4.75
CA ARG A 100 9.41 14.43 3.77
C ARG A 100 9.43 12.94 4.11
N THR A 101 10.59 12.39 4.45
CA THR A 101 10.71 10.99 4.84
C THR A 101 9.93 10.70 6.12
N VAL A 102 10.06 11.54 7.16
CA VAL A 102 9.31 11.35 8.42
C VAL A 102 7.80 11.39 8.17
N THR A 103 7.29 12.39 7.44
CA THR A 103 5.86 12.53 7.14
C THR A 103 5.35 11.35 6.31
N THR A 104 6.11 10.89 5.31
CA THR A 104 5.73 9.75 4.48
C THR A 104 5.70 8.47 5.30
N VAL A 105 6.74 8.20 6.09
CA VAL A 105 6.82 7.02 6.96
C VAL A 105 5.67 7.01 7.97
N ALA A 106 5.45 8.11 8.69
CA ALA A 106 4.36 8.21 9.66
C ALA A 106 2.99 8.00 9.00
N GLY A 107 2.76 8.62 7.83
CA GLY A 107 1.52 8.47 7.07
C GLY A 107 1.28 7.02 6.62
N VAL A 108 2.30 6.36 6.07
CA VAL A 108 2.20 4.96 5.63
C VAL A 108 1.99 4.02 6.81
N VAL A 109 2.76 4.17 7.89
CA VAL A 109 2.62 3.36 9.11
C VAL A 109 1.21 3.48 9.67
N LEU A 110 0.66 4.70 9.75
CA LEU A 110 -0.70 4.92 10.24
C LEU A 110 -1.75 4.30 9.30
N ALA A 111 -1.65 4.55 8.00
CA ALA A 111 -2.61 4.03 7.02
C ALA A 111 -2.62 2.49 6.99
N THR A 112 -1.44 1.87 7.02
CA THR A 112 -1.31 0.41 7.03
C THR A 112 -1.73 -0.19 8.37
N ALA A 113 -1.46 0.46 9.51
CA ALA A 113 -2.01 0.03 10.79
C ALA A 113 -3.55 0.03 10.80
N LEU A 114 -4.20 1.07 10.25
CA LEU A 114 -5.65 1.11 10.10
C LEU A 114 -6.18 0.00 9.19
N ALA A 115 -5.50 -0.29 8.07
CA ALA A 115 -5.81 -1.44 7.23
C ALA A 115 -5.68 -2.76 8.00
N GLY A 116 -4.60 -2.91 8.79
CA GLY A 116 -4.37 -4.04 9.67
C GLY A 116 -5.47 -4.24 10.72
N LEU A 117 -6.08 -3.16 11.23
CA LEU A 117 -7.27 -3.26 12.09
C LEU A 117 -8.46 -3.82 11.29
N GLY A 118 -8.68 -3.32 10.08
CA GLY A 118 -9.73 -3.82 9.17
C GLY A 118 -9.57 -5.32 8.88
N PHE A 119 -8.36 -5.77 8.55
CA PHE A 119 -8.07 -7.19 8.33
C PHE A 119 -8.23 -8.03 9.60
N ALA A 120 -7.87 -7.50 10.78
CA ALA A 120 -8.14 -8.18 12.05
C ALA A 120 -9.65 -8.37 12.30
N VAL A 121 -10.45 -7.33 12.04
CA VAL A 121 -11.92 -7.39 12.16
C VAL A 121 -12.47 -8.43 11.19
N LEU A 122 -12.03 -8.41 9.93
CA LEU A 122 -12.46 -9.36 8.92
C LEU A 122 -12.12 -10.80 9.31
N ARG A 123 -10.91 -11.04 9.80
CA ARG A 123 -10.46 -12.33 10.32
C ARG A 123 -11.34 -12.82 11.47
N ARG A 124 -11.67 -11.97 12.46
CA ARG A 124 -12.54 -12.37 13.59
C ARG A 124 -13.99 -12.61 13.17
N ARG A 125 -14.49 -11.83 12.21
CA ARG A 125 -15.89 -11.92 11.73
C ARG A 125 -16.13 -13.17 10.88
N THR A 126 -15.10 -13.65 10.18
CA THR A 126 -15.21 -14.76 9.23
C THR A 126 -14.54 -16.04 9.70
N ASP A 127 -13.78 -15.96 10.79
CA ASP A 127 -12.83 -16.98 11.27
C ASP A 127 -11.94 -17.57 10.15
N SER A 128 -11.61 -16.74 9.16
CA SER A 128 -10.87 -17.15 7.97
C SER A 128 -9.87 -16.06 7.57
N VAL A 129 -8.71 -16.51 7.06
CA VAL A 129 -7.69 -15.61 6.49
C VAL A 129 -7.98 -15.29 5.02
N LEU A 130 -8.80 -16.10 4.34
CA LEU A 130 -9.07 -15.94 2.91
C LEU A 130 -9.72 -14.60 2.54
N PRO A 131 -10.71 -14.08 3.29
CA PRO A 131 -11.28 -12.77 2.98
C PRO A 131 -10.25 -11.64 3.13
N GLY A 132 -9.35 -11.74 4.11
CA GLY A 132 -8.21 -10.82 4.27
C GLY A 132 -7.30 -10.84 3.05
N ILE A 133 -6.88 -12.03 2.62
CA ILE A 133 -6.05 -12.23 1.42
C ILE A 133 -6.73 -11.63 0.19
N ALA A 134 -8.03 -11.88 -0.01
CA ALA A 134 -8.76 -11.40 -1.17
C ALA A 134 -8.84 -9.86 -1.20
N VAL A 135 -9.19 -9.22 -0.08
CA VAL A 135 -9.28 -7.75 -0.01
C VAL A 135 -7.89 -7.12 -0.16
N HIS A 136 -6.88 -7.65 0.52
CA HIS A 136 -5.51 -7.17 0.45
C HIS A 136 -4.98 -7.28 -0.99
N TRP A 137 -5.13 -8.44 -1.62
CA TRP A 137 -4.78 -8.64 -3.03
C TRP A 137 -5.52 -7.65 -3.93
N ALA A 138 -6.84 -7.51 -3.79
CA ALA A 138 -7.64 -6.63 -4.64
C ALA A 138 -7.20 -5.17 -4.55
N LEU A 139 -6.92 -4.66 -3.35
CA LEU A 139 -6.46 -3.28 -3.14
C LEU A 139 -5.10 -3.05 -3.82
N ASN A 140 -4.14 -3.97 -3.63
CA ASN A 140 -2.82 -3.86 -4.22
C ASN A 140 -2.83 -4.06 -5.75
N ALA A 141 -3.62 -5.02 -6.25
CA ALA A 141 -3.78 -5.26 -7.67
C ALA A 141 -4.41 -4.07 -8.38
N ALA A 142 -5.45 -3.46 -7.80
CA ALA A 142 -6.06 -2.25 -8.33
C ALA A 142 -5.06 -1.09 -8.42
N ALA A 143 -4.21 -0.91 -7.40
CA ALA A 143 -3.15 0.08 -7.40
C ALA A 143 -2.09 -0.17 -8.49
N ALA A 144 -1.61 -1.41 -8.62
CA ALA A 144 -0.64 -1.79 -9.65
C ALA A 144 -1.20 -1.57 -11.07
N LEU A 145 -2.43 -2.02 -11.32
CA LEU A 145 -3.09 -1.84 -12.61
C LEU A 145 -3.34 -0.37 -12.94
N ALA A 146 -3.70 0.46 -11.95
CA ALA A 146 -3.84 1.90 -12.14
C ALA A 146 -2.51 2.58 -12.53
N GLY A 147 -1.39 2.09 -11.97
CA GLY A 147 -0.04 2.52 -12.34
C GLY A 147 0.31 2.25 -13.80
N GLY A 148 -0.11 1.08 -14.31
CA GLY A 148 0.15 0.64 -15.69
C GLY A 148 -0.70 1.25 -16.78
N ILE A 149 -1.66 2.14 -16.47
CA ILE A 149 -2.50 2.78 -17.49
C ILE A 149 -1.68 3.82 -18.28
N PRO A 150 -1.48 3.65 -19.61
CA PRO A 150 -0.69 4.56 -20.43
C PRO A 150 -1.17 6.01 -20.36
N ARG A 151 -0.22 6.96 -20.31
CA ARG A 151 -0.52 8.39 -20.39
C ARG A 151 -0.61 8.82 -21.85
N ARG A 152 -1.72 9.47 -22.25
CA ARG A 152 -1.72 10.24 -23.51
C ARG A 152 -0.68 11.34 -23.36
N ARG A 153 0.37 11.35 -24.20
CA ARG A 153 1.29 12.48 -24.28
C ARG A 153 0.44 13.71 -24.63
N ARG A 154 0.43 14.71 -23.76
CA ARG A 154 -0.16 16.00 -24.09
C ARG A 154 0.70 16.52 -25.23
N ALA A 155 0.15 16.60 -26.45
CA ALA A 155 0.85 17.19 -27.56
C ALA A 155 1.24 18.61 -27.13
N SER A 156 2.54 18.85 -26.97
CA SER A 156 3.07 20.19 -26.82
C SER A 156 2.58 20.95 -28.04
N ARG A 157 1.67 21.91 -27.85
CA ARG A 157 1.45 22.92 -28.88
C ARG A 157 2.81 23.57 -29.07
N ALA A 158 3.48 23.24 -30.16
CA ALA A 158 4.61 24.01 -30.64
C ALA A 158 4.06 25.41 -30.90
N THR A 159 4.29 26.32 -29.98
CA THR A 159 4.14 27.74 -30.22
C THR A 159 5.33 28.14 -31.09
N THR A 160 5.19 27.90 -32.39
CA THR A 160 5.97 28.59 -33.41
C THR A 160 5.24 29.88 -33.72
N TRP A 161 5.73 31.01 -33.19
CA TRP A 161 5.72 32.33 -33.84
C TRP A 161 6.83 33.17 -33.19
#